data_AF-A0A937MXT5-F1
#
_entry.id   AF-A0A937MXT5-F1
#
_cell.length_a   1.000
_cell.length_b   1.000
_cell.length_c   1.000
_cell.angle_alpha   90.00
_cell.angle_beta   90.00
_cell.angle_gamma   90.00
#
_symmetry.space_group_name_H-M   'P 1'
#
loop_
_entity.id
_entity.type
_entity.pdbx_description
1 polymer ?
#
loop_
_entity_poly.entity_id
_entity_poly.type
_entity_poly.pdbx_seq_one_letter_code
_entity_poly.pdbx_strand_id
1 'polypeptide(L)' 'MKDKYGIEIEDISCFPLERSVDFLSWEDISYQDLLKQVLENLDDAQAHRFCGVVRSGSPFQLSDTFYRIKIN' A
#
# COMPACT_ATOMS: atom_id res chain seq x y z
N MET A 1 6.46 9.04 5.86
CA MET A 1 5.12 9.46 6.37
C MET A 1 5.14 9.21 7.86
N LYS A 2 4.47 10.01 8.70
CA LYS A 2 4.40 9.74 10.14
C LYS A 2 2.98 9.46 10.56
N ASP A 3 2.82 8.55 11.51
CA ASP A 3 1.54 8.31 12.16
C ASP A 3 1.17 9.43 13.15
N LYS A 4 0.00 9.33 13.78
CA LYS A 4 -0.46 10.35 14.75
C LYS A 4 0.40 10.46 16.02
N TYR A 5 1.28 9.50 16.28
CA TYR A 5 2.23 9.51 17.40
C TYR A 5 3.63 9.98 16.97
N GLY A 6 3.82 10.33 15.70
CA GLY A 6 5.08 10.78 15.14
C GLY A 6 6.06 9.65 14.79
N ILE A 7 5.60 8.39 14.77
CA ILE A 7 6.41 7.23 14.36
C ILE A 7 6.46 7.19 12.84
N GLU A 8 7.67 6.96 12.28
CA GLU A 8 7.86 6.83 10.84
C GLU A 8 7.19 5.56 10.31
N ILE A 9 6.39 5.72 9.26
CA ILE A 9 5.80 4.66 8.45
C ILE A 9 6.70 4.45 7.22
N GLU A 10 6.92 3.18 6.88
CA GLU A 10 7.70 2.74 5.74
C GLU A 10 7.30 3.47 4.46
N ASP A 11 8.27 4.12 3.83
CA ASP A 11 8.03 4.85 2.60
C ASP A 11 7.98 3.90 1.40
N ILE A 12 6.86 3.91 0.68
CA ILE A 12 6.66 3.15 -0.57
C ILE A 12 6.43 4.06 -1.78
N SER A 13 6.54 5.39 -1.62
CA SER A 13 6.19 6.36 -2.66
C SER A 13 7.08 6.30 -3.91
N CYS A 14 8.31 5.81 -3.76
CA CYS A 14 9.28 5.67 -4.86
C CYS A 14 9.10 4.39 -5.69
N PHE A 15 8.23 3.47 -5.28
CA PHE A 15 8.03 2.22 -6.00
C PHE A 15 6.86 2.30 -6.97
N PRO A 16 6.96 1.65 -8.14
CA PRO A 16 5.78 1.39 -8.97
C PRO A 16 4.82 0.49 -8.18
N LEU A 17 3.53 0.83 -8.21
CA LEU A 17 2.50 0.15 -7.43
C LEU A 17 1.44 -0.41 -8.36
N GLU A 18 0.89 -1.54 -7.97
CA GLU A 18 -0.21 -2.17 -8.69
C GLU A 18 -1.25 -2.73 -7.72
N ARG A 19 -2.49 -2.81 -8.21
CA ARG A 19 -3.60 -3.42 -7.48
C ARG A 19 -4.29 -4.49 -8.29
N SER A 20 -5.00 -5.39 -7.62
CA SER A 20 -5.78 -6.44 -8.26
C SER A 20 -7.00 -6.80 -7.42
N VAL A 21 -8.12 -7.16 -8.05
CA VAL A 21 -9.32 -7.67 -7.37
C VAL A 21 -9.38 -9.21 -7.35
N ASP A 22 -8.67 -9.86 -8.27
CA ASP A 22 -8.72 -11.31 -8.49
C ASP A 22 -7.35 -11.99 -8.28
N PHE A 23 -6.31 -11.22 -7.97
CA PHE A 23 -4.91 -11.63 -7.87
C PHE A 23 -4.27 -12.12 -9.18
N LEU A 24 -5.02 -12.12 -10.29
CA LEU A 24 -4.61 -12.60 -11.60
C LEU A 24 -4.27 -11.43 -12.53
N SER A 25 -5.09 -10.37 -12.50
CA SER A 25 -4.96 -9.18 -13.35
C SER A 25 -4.57 -7.99 -12.48
N TRP A 26 -3.42 -7.37 -12.80
CA TRP A 26 -2.87 -6.25 -12.03
C TRP A 26 -2.94 -4.95 -12.83
N GLU A 27 -3.45 -3.91 -12.19
CA GLU A 27 -3.56 -2.56 -12.73
C GLU A 27 -2.54 -1.63 -12.06
N ASP A 28 -1.83 -0.84 -12.85
CA ASP A 28 -0.93 0.20 -12.34
C ASP A 28 -1.72 1.27 -11.57
N ILE A 29 -1.22 1.66 -10.40
CA ILE A 29 -1.77 2.76 -9.61
C ILE A 29 -0.68 3.74 -9.20
N SER A 30 -1.05 5.01 -9.05
CA SER A 30 -0.13 6.00 -8.49
C SER A 30 -0.11 5.92 -6.97
N TYR A 31 1.01 6.28 -6.35
CA TYR A 31 1.08 6.45 -4.90
C TYR A 31 0.06 7.48 -4.38
N GLN A 32 -0.25 8.51 -5.16
CA GLN A 32 -1.24 9.53 -4.79
C GLN A 32 -2.66 8.95 -4.71
N ASP A 33 -3.02 8.05 -5.63
CA ASP A 33 -4.31 7.37 -5.58
C ASP A 33 -4.36 6.40 -4.39
N LEU A 34 -3.28 5.65 -4.16
CA LEU A 34 -3.17 4.77 -3.00
C LEU A 34 -3.29 5.55 -1.69
N LEU A 35 -2.62 6.69 -1.57
CA LEU A 35 -2.67 7.53 -0.39
C LEU A 35 -4.10 7.97 -0.07
N LYS A 36 -4.78 8.57 -1.04
CA LYS A 36 -6.13 9.14 -0.86
C LYS A 36 -7.22 8.08 -0.69
N GLN A 37 -7.15 6.99 -1.45
CA GLN A 37 -8.21 5.98 -1.46
C GLN A 37 -8.03 4.98 -0.32
N VAL A 38 -6.78 4.73 0.09
CA VAL A 38 -6.44 3.64 1.00
C VAL A 38 -5.80 4.16 2.27
N LEU A 39 -4.58 4.72 2.19
CA LEU A 39 -3.77 4.99 3.38
C LEU A 39 -4.40 6.04 4.31
N GLU A 40 -5.05 7.07 3.78
CA GLU A 40 -5.75 8.10 4.58
C GLU A 40 -6.97 7.53 5.33
N ASN A 41 -7.50 6.39 4.89
CA ASN A 41 -8.66 5.72 5.50
C ASN A 41 -8.27 4.60 6.47
N LEU A 42 -6.98 4.25 6.56
CA LEU A 42 -6.47 3.24 7.48
C LEU A 42 -6.14 3.85 8.85
N ASP A 43 -6.28 3.08 9.91
CA ASP A 43 -5.66 3.45 11.18
C ASP A 43 -4.13 3.31 11.11
N ASP A 44 -3.43 3.94 12.05
CA ASP A 44 -1.96 3.96 12.05
C ASP A 44 -1.35 2.55 12.02
N ALA A 45 -1.90 1.61 12.82
CA ALA A 45 -1.37 0.25 12.92
C ALA A 45 -1.58 -0.52 11.61
N GLN A 46 -2.73 -0.32 10.95
CA GLN A 46 -3.00 -0.85 9.62
C GLN A 46 -2.07 -0.25 8.57
N ALA A 47 -1.84 1.07 8.59
CA ALA A 47 -0.96 1.74 7.64
C ALA A 47 0.50 1.26 7.77
N HIS A 48 1.01 1.12 9.01
CA HIS A 48 2.32 0.52 9.29
C HIS A 48 2.42 -0.89 8.71
N ARG A 49 1.44 -1.75 9.01
CA ARG A 49 1.45 -3.13 8.53
C ARG A 49 1.36 -3.21 7.01
N PHE A 50 0.49 -2.39 6.40
CA PHE A 50 0.33 -2.30 4.96
C PHE A 50 1.64 -1.92 4.28
N CYS A 51 2.24 -0.79 4.68
CA CYS A 51 3.46 -0.29 4.06
C CYS A 51 4.63 -1.24 4.28
N GLY A 52 4.74 -1.85 5.46
CA GLY A 52 5.78 -2.84 5.76
C GLY A 52 5.70 -4.08 4.85
N VAL A 53 4.50 -4.64 4.65
CA VAL A 53 4.30 -5.82 3.78
C VAL A 53 4.49 -5.47 2.31
N VAL A 54 3.88 -4.38 1.84
CA VAL A 54 4.00 -3.95 0.44
C VAL A 54 5.45 -3.65 0.09
N ARG A 55 6.19 -2.98 0.99
CA ARG A 55 7.63 -2.70 0.82
C ARG A 55 8.48 -3.97 0.71
N SER A 56 8.05 -5.08 1.32
CA SER A 56 8.78 -6.35 1.21
C SER A 56 8.55 -7.07 -0.13
N GLY A 57 7.76 -6.51 -1.04
CA GLY A 57 7.36 -7.17 -2.29
C GLY A 57 6.14 -8.07 -2.17
N SER A 58 5.61 -8.24 -0.96
CA SER A 58 4.47 -9.11 -0.72
C SER A 58 3.16 -8.37 -0.97
N PRO A 59 2.16 -9.00 -1.60
CA PRO A 59 0.86 -8.40 -1.73
C PRO A 59 0.13 -8.33 -0.40
N PHE A 60 -0.56 -7.22 -0.19
CA PHE A 60 -1.39 -6.97 0.98
C PHE A 60 -2.85 -6.84 0.53
N GLN A 61 -3.75 -7.61 1.15
CA GLN A 61 -5.18 -7.53 0.87
C GLN A 61 -5.85 -6.54 1.82
N LEU A 62 -6.59 -5.57 1.26
CA LEU A 62 -7.51 -4.72 1.99
C LEU A 62 -8.90 -4.88 1.38
N SER A 63 -9.85 -5.35 2.20
CA SER A 63 -11.18 -5.72 1.73
C SER A 63 -11.09 -6.66 0.52
N ASP A 64 -11.60 -6.24 -0.63
CA ASP A 64 -11.65 -7.03 -1.88
C ASP A 64 -10.53 -6.66 -2.87
N THR A 65 -9.53 -5.89 -2.45
CA THR A 65 -8.44 -5.43 -3.33
C THR A 65 -7.08 -5.78 -2.74
N PHE A 66 -6.22 -6.34 -3.57
CA PHE A 66 -4.81 -6.60 -3.29
C PHE A 66 -3.97 -5.45 -3.79
N TYR A 67 -2.91 -5.13 -3.05
CA TYR A 67 -1.95 -4.08 -3.38
C TYR A 67 -0.54 -4.64 -3.24
N ARG A 68 0.37 -4.30 -4.16
CA ARG A 68 1.80 -4.61 -4.04
C ARG A 68 2.65 -3.61 -4.81
N ILE A 69 3.96 -3.66 -4.57
CA ILE A 69 4.91 -3.07 -5.51
C ILE A 69 4.94 -3.92 -6.78
N LYS A 70 5.00 -3.26 -7.93
CA LYS A 70 5.13 -3.92 -9.22
C LYS A 70 6.48 -4.62 -9.30
N ILE A 71 6.44 -5.92 -9.56
CA ILE A 71 7.64 -6.74 -9.73
C ILE A 71 8.01 -6.68 -11.22
N ASN A 72 9.19 -6.14 -11.51
CA ASN A 72 9.76 -6.15 -12.87
C ASN A 72 10.26 -7.54 -13.27
#